data_AF-A0A4Q7IL82-F1
#
_entry.id   AF-A0A4Q7IL82-F1
#
_cell.length_a   1.000
_cell.length_b   1.000
_cell.length_c   1.000
_cell.angle_alpha   90.00
_cell.angle_beta   90.00
_cell.angle_gamma   90.00
#
_symmetry.space_group_name_H-M   'P 1'
#
loop_
_entity.id
_entity.type
_entity.pdbx_description
1 polymer ?
#
loop_
_entity_poly.entity_id
_entity_poly.type
_entity_poly.pdbx_seq_one_letter_code
_entity_poly.pdbx_strand_id
1 'polypeptide(L)' 'MRQLITPKLLTIFVGLLTVTSVYSFMSDEYITWKASLACDAKCQLLGCKSGNLFNNMDDLTKVCRCEGDQDYLIIVN' A
#
# COMPACT_ATOMS: atom_id res chain seq x y z
N MET A 1 28.34 -27.55 -24.41
CA MET A 1 27.33 -26.80 -23.61
C MET A 1 28.05 -25.82 -22.68
N ARG A 2 28.06 -24.53 -23.01
CA ARG A 2 28.32 -23.45 -22.03
C ARG A 2 27.86 -22.13 -22.68
N GLN A 3 26.59 -21.78 -22.49
CA GLN A 3 26.14 -20.43 -22.81
C GLN A 3 26.74 -19.50 -21.75
N LEU A 4 27.75 -18.74 -22.18
CA LEU A 4 28.37 -17.66 -21.43
C LEU A 4 27.30 -16.56 -21.25
N ILE A 5 26.73 -16.43 -20.05
CA ILE A 5 26.02 -15.21 -19.67
C ILE A 5 27.06 -14.09 -19.75
N THR A 6 26.95 -13.23 -20.77
CA THR A 6 27.87 -12.10 -20.92
C THR A 6 27.58 -11.07 -19.83
N PRO A 7 28.60 -10.36 -19.32
CA PRO A 7 28.43 -9.41 -18.22
C PRO A 7 27.40 -8.31 -18.54
N LYS A 8 27.26 -7.95 -19.83
CA LYS A 8 26.23 -7.03 -20.32
C LYS A 8 24.80 -7.54 -20.08
N LEU A 9 24.55 -8.83 -20.32
CA LEU A 9 23.23 -9.44 -20.11
C LEU A 9 22.88 -9.44 -18.61
N LEU A 10 23.87 -9.71 -17.75
CA LEU A 10 23.71 -9.66 -16.29
C LEU A 10 23.36 -8.24 -15.82
N THR A 11 24.06 -7.22 -16.30
CA THR A 11 23.78 -5.82 -15.92
C THR A 11 22.38 -5.39 -16.34
N ILE A 12 21.93 -5.77 -17.54
CA ILE A 12 20.57 -5.48 -18.02
C ILE A 12 19.53 -6.17 -17.13
N PHE A 13 19.74 -7.44 -16.80
CA PHE A 13 18.83 -8.19 -15.93
C PHE A 13 18.73 -7.56 -14.54
N VAL A 14 19.87 -7.22 -13.93
CA VAL A 14 19.90 -6.56 -12.62
C VAL A 14 19.22 -5.20 -12.69
N GLY A 15 19.48 -4.40 -13.73
CA GLY A 15 18.83 -3.11 -13.93
C GLY A 15 17.31 -3.22 -14.11
N LEU A 16 16.83 -4.24 -14.83
CA LEU A 16 15.40 -4.47 -14.97
C LEU A 16 14.76 -4.86 -13.63
N LEU A 17 15.42 -5.76 -12.88
CA LEU A 17 14.95 -6.19 -11.56
C LEU A 17 14.84 -5.01 -10.59
N THR A 18 15.83 -4.14 -10.54
CA THR A 18 15.81 -2.97 -9.64
C THR A 18 14.70 -1.99 -10.02
N VAL A 19 14.48 -1.71 -11.31
CA VAL A 19 13.40 -0.84 -11.75
C VAL A 19 12.04 -1.43 -11.39
N THR A 20 11.83 -2.73 -11.64
CA THR A 20 10.57 -3.39 -11.32
C THR A 20 10.32 -3.46 -9.81
N SER A 21 11.34 -3.70 -8.99
CA SER A 21 11.17 -3.75 -7.53
C SER A 21 10.83 -2.37 -6.94
N VAL A 22 11.50 -1.32 -7.42
CA VAL A 22 11.19 0.06 -7.01
C VAL A 22 9.78 0.45 -7.43
N TYR A 23 9.37 0.12 -8.66
CA TYR A 23 8.01 0.39 -9.13
C TYR A 23 6.95 -0.33 -8.27
N SER A 24 7.15 -1.62 -8.01
CA SER A 24 6.22 -2.40 -7.18
C SER A 24 6.12 -1.83 -5.76
N PHE A 25 7.24 -1.48 -5.14
CA PHE A 25 7.25 -0.86 -3.81
C PHE A 25 6.51 0.49 -3.80
N MET A 26 6.81 1.37 -4.75
CA MET A 26 6.12 2.66 -4.87
C MET A 26 4.62 2.51 -5.12
N SER A 27 4.22 1.51 -5.92
CA SER A 27 2.81 1.22 -6.17
C SER A 27 2.09 0.76 -4.90
N ASP A 28 2.72 -0.12 -4.12
CA ASP A 28 2.14 -0.62 -2.87
C ASP A 28 2.00 0.48 -1.81
N GLU A 29 3.06 1.27 -1.62
CA GLU A 29 3.05 2.46 -0.76
C GLU A 29 1.97 3.46 -1.19
N TYR A 30 1.83 3.71 -2.49
CA TYR A 30 0.80 4.61 -3.01
C TYR A 30 -0.62 4.11 -2.74
N ILE A 31 -0.88 2.81 -2.88
CA ILE A 31 -2.18 2.21 -2.59
C ILE A 31 -2.48 2.30 -1.09
N THR A 32 -1.50 2.05 -0.24
CA THR A 32 -1.64 2.14 1.22
C THR A 32 -1.86 3.57 1.67
N TRP A 33 -1.09 4.52 1.15
CA TRP A 33 -1.25 5.95 1.44
C TRP A 33 -2.63 6.47 1.02
N LYS A 34 -3.11 6.13 -0.18
CA LYS A 34 -4.47 6.50 -0.61
C LYS A 34 -5.56 5.94 0.30
N ALA A 35 -5.42 4.69 0.74
CA ALA A 35 -6.40 4.09 1.64
C ALA A 35 -6.42 4.81 3.00
N SER A 36 -5.25 5.18 3.52
CA SER A 36 -5.12 5.98 4.74
C SER A 36 -5.79 7.36 4.59
N LEU A 37 -5.54 8.05 3.48
CA LEU A 37 -6.17 9.35 3.19
C LEU A 37 -7.70 9.23 3.08
N ALA A 38 -8.20 8.17 2.45
CA ALA A 38 -9.63 7.91 2.35
C ALA A 38 -10.26 7.60 3.71
N CYS A 39 -9.54 6.90 4.59
CA CYS A 39 -9.93 6.64 5.97
C CYS A 39 -10.06 7.95 6.76
N ASP A 40 -9.01 8.78 6.77
CA ASP A 40 -9.02 10.07 7.46
C ASP A 40 -10.12 10.99 6.94
N ALA A 41 -10.28 11.11 5.61
CA ALA A 41 -11.33 11.93 5.02
C ALA A 41 -12.74 11.48 5.43
N LYS A 42 -12.99 10.15 5.48
CA LYS A 42 -14.27 9.60 5.94
C LYS A 42 -14.50 9.85 7.44
N CYS A 43 -13.46 9.74 8.26
CA CYS A 43 -13.55 10.05 9.69
C CYS A 43 -13.86 11.52 9.96
N GLN A 44 -13.24 12.43 9.21
CA GLN A 44 -13.52 13.86 9.31
C GLN A 44 -14.97 14.20 8.94
N LEU A 45 -15.55 13.52 7.95
CA LEU A 45 -16.97 13.66 7.61
C LEU A 45 -17.92 13.20 8.74
N LEU A 46 -17.46 12.28 9.60
CA LEU A 46 -18.20 11.83 10.78
C LEU A 46 -17.93 12.67 12.04
N GLY A 47 -17.11 13.72 11.92
CA GLY A 47 -16.74 14.59 13.05
C GLY A 47 -15.57 14.06 13.91
N CYS A 48 -14.90 12.98 13.50
CA CYS A 48 -13.68 12.48 14.13
C CYS A 48 -12.45 13.23 13.61
N LYS A 49 -11.40 13.37 14.43
CA LYS A 49 -10.20 14.14 14.06
C LYS A 49 -9.31 13.41 13.04
N SER A 50 -9.18 12.09 13.22
CA SER A 50 -8.41 11.19 12.37
C SER A 50 -8.91 9.75 12.50
N GLY A 51 -8.50 8.90 11.57
CA GLY A 51 -8.77 7.47 11.58
C GLY A 51 -7.52 6.64 11.38
N ASN A 52 -7.52 5.46 11.99
CA ASN A 52 -6.47 4.47 11.83
C ASN A 52 -6.94 3.36 10.88
N LEU A 53 -6.13 3.08 9.86
CA LEU A 53 -6.38 1.99 8.93
C LEU A 53 -5.90 0.67 9.55
N PHE A 54 -6.82 -0.28 9.66
CA PHE A 54 -6.59 -1.65 10.06
C PHE A 54 -6.74 -2.55 8.83
N ASN A 55 -5.68 -3.29 8.50
CA ASN A 55 -5.81 -4.41 7.59
C ASN A 55 -6.37 -5.59 8.39
N ASN A 56 -7.53 -6.10 8.01
CA ASN A 56 -7.97 -7.38 8.54
C ASN A 56 -7.10 -8.47 7.89
N MET A 57 -6.48 -9.33 8.69
CA MET A 57 -5.47 -10.28 8.22
C MET A 57 -6.02 -11.34 7.24
N ASP A 58 -7.34 -11.50 7.18
CA ASP A 58 -8.01 -12.56 6.41
C ASP A 58 -8.80 -12.08 5.19
N ASP A 59 -8.93 -10.77 4.97
CA ASP A 59 -9.78 -10.28 3.88
C ASP A 59 -9.22 -9.01 3.24
N LEU A 60 -9.40 -8.88 1.93
CA LEU A 60 -8.98 -7.74 1.09
C LEU A 60 -9.62 -6.39 1.52
N THR A 61 -10.39 -6.42 2.59
CA THR A 61 -11.22 -5.36 3.12
C THR A 61 -10.40 -4.52 4.10
N LYS A 62 -9.99 -3.32 3.68
CA LYS A 62 -9.35 -2.35 4.58
C LYS A 62 -10.42 -1.76 5.49
N VAL A 63 -10.20 -1.80 6.80
CA VAL A 63 -11.15 -1.26 7.78
C VAL A 63 -10.53 -0.04 8.41
N CYS A 64 -11.27 1.05 8.47
CA CYS A 64 -10.86 2.30 9.10
C CYS A 64 -11.57 2.41 10.46
N ARG A 65 -10.81 2.65 11.52
CA ARG A 65 -11.34 2.99 12.84
C ARG A 65 -11.14 4.49 13.07
N CYS A 66 -12.22 5.22 13.22
CA CYS A 66 -12.17 6.65 13.56
C CYS A 66 -12.11 6.82 15.07
N GLU A 67 -11.15 7.60 15.57
CA GLU A 67 -11.03 7.93 16.99
C GLU A 67 -11.88 9.18 17.29
N GLY A 68 -12.90 9.03 18.14
CA GLY A 68 -13.80 10.10 18.57
C GLY A 68 -14.52 9.74 19.88
N ASP A 69 -15.58 10.47 20.24
CA ASP A 69 -16.40 10.16 21.43
C ASP A 69 -17.16 8.83 21.32
N GLN A 70 -17.30 8.32 20.09
CA GLN A 70 -17.78 6.98 19.76
C GLN A 70 -16.84 6.40 18.70
N ASP A 71 -16.36 5.18 18.88
CA ASP A 71 -15.51 4.51 17.91
C ASP A 71 -16.34 4.04 16.71
N TYR A 72 -16.13 4.64 15.54
CA TYR A 72 -16.78 4.21 14.29
C TYR A 72 -15.85 3.30 13.49
N LEU A 73 -16.37 2.15 13.06
CA LEU A 73 -15.71 1.23 12.12
C LEU A 73 -16.29 1.44 10.72
N ILE A 74 -15.44 1.82 9.78
CA ILE A 74 -15.80 2.10 8.38
C ILE A 74 -15.06 1.13 7.47
N ILE A 75 -15.79 0.52 6.55
CA ILE A 75 -15.19 -0.28 5.48
C ILE A 75 -14.67 0.66 4.39
N VAL A 76 -13.38 0.54 4.06
CA VAL A 76 -12.72 1.28 2.97
C VAL A 76 -12.33 0.26 1.90
N ASN A 77 -12.99 0.32 0.75
CA ASN A 77 -12.72 -0.55 -0.40
C ASN A 77 -11.60 0.03 -1.27
#